data_AF-A0A9P7UTZ3-F1
#
_entry.id   AF-A0A9P7UTZ3-F1
#
_cell.length_a   1.000
_cell.length_b   1.000
_cell.length_c   1.000
_cell.angle_alpha   90.00
_cell.angle_beta   90.00
_cell.angle_gamma   90.00
#
_symmetry.space_group_name_H-M   'P 1'
#
loop_
_entity.id
_entity.type
_entity.pdbx_description
1 polymer ?
#
loop_
_entity_poly.entity_id
_entity_poly.type
_entity_poly.pdbx_seq_one_letter_code
_entity_poly.pdbx_strand_id
1 'polypeptide(L)'
;MYAVLLGWPSGNSVFAGEMLLNAVDVEVGQWNQRGIGLGVVTFALLVHGVTPKFGIYLSNVLGLFKIVVLLFIICTGFAALAGRVPGGAPDNYTNAFAGTRTDANAFVSALYNVIWSFVGYSNAFYAMSEIRNPILTVKRAAPMAMIVVTVLYLLTNVAYFAAVPKETVLTSKRLLAAEFFGTMFGRKANRAVSVLIALSAIGNVLAVLFSQGRINQELGREGVLPFSKIWASNKPFNSPLAGLSLQWIVTVIIILAPPPGDAYNFILNLISYPLNIVNTLICIGLLWIYLHRAEYSWNPPVKASLPVVVFFLLANLFLVAAPLVPPSGQGPYETLPYWLHVVVGFGVLFLGALYWLVWAVILPKIGHYKLVREKEVASDGLTRNVFKRVPLSGSS
;
A
#
# COMPACT_ATOMS: atom_id res chain seq x y z
N MET A 1 -3.15 -5.20 15.22
CA MET A 1 -4.37 -4.56 14.70
C MET A 1 -4.14 -3.85 13.38
N TYR A 2 -3.24 -2.87 13.32
CA TYR A 2 -2.84 -2.18 12.08
C TYR A 2 -2.71 -3.09 10.84
N ALA A 3 -1.84 -4.11 10.91
CA ALA A 3 -1.58 -5.02 9.79
C ALA A 3 -2.81 -5.85 9.36
N VAL A 4 -3.72 -6.14 10.29
CA VAL A 4 -4.87 -7.03 10.06
C VAL A 4 -6.10 -6.26 9.61
N LEU A 5 -6.37 -5.12 10.24
CA LEU A 5 -7.64 -4.38 10.11
C LEU A 5 -7.64 -3.36 8.97
N LEU A 6 -6.51 -3.17 8.30
CA LEU A 6 -6.43 -2.29 7.15
C LEU A 6 -6.57 -3.10 5.87
N GLY A 7 -7.63 -2.86 5.12
CA GLY A 7 -7.93 -3.52 3.85
C GLY A 7 -7.06 -2.96 2.72
N TRP A 8 -5.75 -3.19 2.78
CA TRP A 8 -4.75 -2.66 1.83
C TRP A 8 -5.14 -2.72 0.34
N PRO A 9 -5.70 -3.82 -0.19
CA PRO A 9 -6.04 -3.88 -1.61
C PRO A 9 -7.32 -3.15 -1.98
N SER A 10 -8.16 -2.73 -1.02
CA SER A 10 -9.53 -2.23 -1.27
C SER A 10 -9.59 -1.05 -2.24
N GLY A 11 -8.72 -0.05 -2.07
CA GLY A 11 -8.66 1.11 -2.95
C GLY A 11 -8.41 0.71 -4.40
N ASN A 12 -7.34 -0.05 -4.66
CA ASN A 12 -6.99 -0.47 -6.01
C ASN A 12 -7.98 -1.48 -6.60
N SER A 13 -8.67 -2.27 -5.78
CA SER A 13 -9.76 -3.13 -6.23
C SER A 13 -10.93 -2.31 -6.77
N VAL A 14 -11.39 -1.28 -6.04
CA VAL A 14 -12.49 -0.42 -6.50
C VAL A 14 -12.07 0.40 -7.73
N PHE A 15 -10.84 0.92 -7.73
CA PHE A 15 -10.29 1.68 -8.85
C PHE A 15 -10.17 0.83 -10.13
N ALA A 16 -9.81 -0.45 -10.02
CA ALA A 16 -9.85 -1.36 -11.16
C ALA A 16 -11.28 -1.48 -11.74
N GLY A 17 -12.30 -1.53 -10.87
CA GLY A 17 -13.70 -1.52 -11.28
C GLY A 17 -14.12 -0.24 -12.01
N GLU A 18 -13.76 0.93 -11.46
CA GLU A 18 -13.97 2.24 -12.08
C GLU A 18 -13.36 2.29 -13.50
N MET A 19 -12.11 1.86 -13.64
CA MET A 19 -11.41 1.86 -14.93
C MET A 19 -11.98 0.87 -15.94
N LEU A 20 -12.44 -0.32 -15.50
CA LEU A 20 -13.09 -1.28 -16.39
C LEU A 20 -14.44 -0.77 -16.89
N LEU A 21 -15.22 -0.10 -16.05
CA LEU A 21 -16.49 0.53 -16.45
C LEU A 21 -16.27 1.67 -17.44
N ASN A 22 -15.28 2.53 -17.18
CA ASN A 22 -14.88 3.59 -18.11
C ASN A 22 -14.44 3.04 -19.47
N ALA A 23 -13.74 1.90 -19.50
CA ALA A 23 -13.31 1.28 -20.75
C ALA A 23 -14.48 0.84 -21.66
N VAL A 24 -15.60 0.45 -21.05
CA VAL A 24 -16.81 0.00 -21.76
C VAL A 24 -17.90 1.08 -21.84
N ASP A 25 -17.60 2.33 -21.48
CA ASP A 25 -18.52 3.47 -21.55
C ASP A 25 -19.79 3.31 -20.70
N VAL A 26 -19.66 2.61 -19.57
CA VAL A 26 -20.75 2.43 -18.60
C VAL A 26 -20.56 3.41 -17.46
N GLU A 27 -21.64 4.10 -17.07
CA GLU A 27 -21.63 5.05 -15.96
C GLU A 27 -21.12 4.38 -14.66
N VAL A 28 -20.15 5.04 -14.01
CA VAL A 28 -19.55 4.54 -12.77
C VAL A 28 -20.50 4.82 -11.60
N GLY A 29 -21.30 3.82 -11.26
CA GLY A 29 -22.12 3.82 -10.06
C GLY A 29 -21.34 3.36 -8.82
N GLN A 30 -21.92 3.51 -7.64
CA GLN A 30 -21.31 3.01 -6.41
C GLN A 30 -21.23 1.46 -6.41
N TRP A 31 -22.29 0.79 -6.80
CA TRP A 31 -22.43 -0.65 -6.64
C TRP A 31 -21.76 -1.46 -7.76
N ASN A 32 -21.75 -0.95 -8.99
CA ASN A 32 -21.10 -1.66 -10.10
C ASN A 32 -19.57 -1.67 -9.94
N GLN A 33 -18.94 -0.54 -9.58
CA GLN A 33 -17.49 -0.49 -9.34
C GLN A 33 -17.07 -1.35 -8.13
N ARG A 34 -17.88 -1.34 -7.06
CA ARG A 34 -17.64 -2.18 -5.86
C ARG A 34 -17.81 -3.65 -6.16
N GLY A 35 -18.84 -4.03 -6.93
CA GLY A 35 -19.05 -5.41 -7.38
C GLY A 35 -17.87 -5.95 -8.17
N ILE A 36 -17.34 -5.15 -9.11
CA ILE A 36 -16.13 -5.53 -9.85
C ILE A 36 -14.91 -5.59 -8.90
N GLY A 37 -14.76 -4.63 -8.00
CA GLY A 37 -13.69 -4.64 -7.00
C GLY A 37 -13.70 -5.87 -6.09
N LEU A 38 -14.88 -6.33 -5.67
CA LEU A 38 -15.06 -7.60 -4.95
C LEU A 38 -14.62 -8.78 -5.81
N GLY A 39 -14.98 -8.79 -7.09
CA GLY A 39 -14.49 -9.79 -8.06
C GLY A 39 -12.97 -9.81 -8.15
N VAL A 40 -12.33 -8.63 -8.25
CA VAL A 40 -10.87 -8.48 -8.35
C VAL A 40 -10.15 -9.00 -7.09
N VAL A 41 -10.58 -8.61 -5.89
CA VAL A 41 -9.93 -9.09 -4.66
C VAL A 41 -10.18 -10.58 -4.42
N THR A 42 -11.35 -11.09 -4.79
CA THR A 42 -11.68 -12.53 -4.70
C THR A 42 -10.86 -13.34 -5.70
N PHE A 43 -10.70 -12.84 -6.93
CA PHE A 43 -9.80 -13.43 -7.92
C PHE A 43 -8.37 -13.51 -7.38
N ALA A 44 -7.85 -12.43 -6.78
CA ALA A 44 -6.52 -12.43 -6.18
C ALA A 44 -6.38 -13.45 -5.03
N LEU A 45 -7.42 -13.58 -4.18
CA LEU A 45 -7.47 -14.59 -3.12
C LEU A 45 -7.38 -16.00 -3.70
N LEU A 46 -8.20 -16.31 -4.72
CA LEU A 46 -8.24 -17.64 -5.32
C LEU A 46 -6.92 -17.98 -6.01
N VAL A 47 -6.34 -17.05 -6.76
CA VAL A 47 -5.06 -17.25 -7.46
C VAL A 47 -3.91 -17.51 -6.48
N HIS A 48 -3.74 -16.65 -5.46
CA HIS A 48 -2.65 -16.86 -4.49
C HIS A 48 -2.93 -17.99 -3.49
N GLY A 49 -4.21 -18.25 -3.20
CA GLY A 49 -4.66 -19.25 -2.25
C GLY A 49 -4.62 -20.66 -2.82
N VAL A 50 -5.04 -20.87 -4.07
CA VAL A 50 -5.11 -22.20 -4.69
C VAL A 50 -3.85 -22.52 -5.49
N THR A 51 -3.32 -21.55 -6.25
CA THR A 51 -2.19 -21.74 -7.16
C THR A 51 -1.08 -20.70 -6.93
N PRO A 52 -0.41 -20.71 -5.76
CA PRO A 52 0.51 -19.65 -5.35
C PRO A 52 1.65 -19.39 -6.36
N LYS A 53 2.18 -20.44 -7.01
CA LYS A 53 3.21 -20.31 -8.06
C LYS A 53 2.71 -19.53 -9.28
N PHE A 54 1.48 -19.81 -9.72
CA PHE A 54 0.85 -19.07 -10.81
C PHE A 54 0.58 -17.63 -10.40
N GLY A 55 0.13 -17.38 -9.16
CA GLY A 55 -0.06 -16.03 -8.65
C GLY A 55 1.21 -15.18 -8.65
N ILE A 56 2.36 -15.75 -8.28
CA ILE A 56 3.66 -15.06 -8.37
C ILE A 56 4.01 -14.76 -9.83
N TYR A 57 3.86 -15.75 -10.72
CA TYR A 57 4.11 -15.57 -12.15
C TYR A 57 3.24 -14.45 -12.74
N LEU A 58 1.93 -14.48 -12.50
CA LEU A 58 0.99 -13.47 -12.96
C LEU A 58 1.34 -12.08 -12.41
N SER A 59 1.69 -11.97 -11.13
CA SER A 59 2.12 -10.71 -10.52
C SER A 59 3.37 -10.14 -11.19
N ASN A 60 4.34 -10.99 -11.51
CA ASN A 60 5.57 -10.58 -12.20
C ASN A 60 5.31 -10.14 -13.64
N VAL A 61 4.47 -10.86 -14.37
CA VAL A 61 4.06 -10.49 -15.74
C VAL A 61 3.34 -9.14 -15.74
N LEU A 62 2.39 -8.93 -14.83
CA LEU A 62 1.70 -7.65 -14.68
C LEU A 62 2.65 -6.53 -14.23
N GLY A 63 3.66 -6.85 -13.41
CA GLY A 63 4.73 -5.93 -13.05
C GLY A 63 5.55 -5.47 -14.25
N LEU A 64 5.99 -6.40 -15.12
CA LEU A 64 6.73 -6.07 -16.34
C LEU A 64 5.85 -5.29 -17.34
N PHE A 65 4.59 -5.69 -17.49
CA PHE A 65 3.61 -5.01 -18.32
C PHE A 65 3.49 -3.52 -17.96
N LYS A 66 3.46 -3.17 -16.67
CA LYS A 66 3.42 -1.77 -16.22
C LYS A 66 4.61 -0.96 -16.71
N ILE A 67 5.81 -1.55 -16.65
CA ILE A 67 7.03 -0.89 -17.14
C ILE A 67 6.92 -0.63 -18.64
N VAL A 68 6.44 -1.61 -19.41
CA VAL A 68 6.23 -1.46 -20.86
C VAL A 68 5.24 -0.34 -21.16
N VAL A 69 4.14 -0.24 -20.42
CA VAL A 69 3.16 0.86 -20.59
C VAL A 69 3.79 2.23 -20.28
N LEU A 70 4.59 2.34 -19.22
CA LEU A 70 5.30 3.59 -18.91
C LEU A 70 6.30 3.97 -20.00
N LEU A 71 7.07 3.00 -20.50
CA LEU A 71 8.00 3.23 -21.61
C LEU A 71 7.27 3.69 -22.87
N PHE A 72 6.10 3.11 -23.17
CA PHE A 72 5.27 3.55 -24.28
C PHE A 72 4.80 5.01 -24.11
N ILE A 73 4.36 5.39 -22.91
CA ILE A 73 3.98 6.78 -22.59
C ILE A 73 5.17 7.72 -22.77
N ILE A 74 6.35 7.34 -22.29
CA ILE A 74 7.58 8.14 -22.40
C ILE A 74 7.99 8.33 -23.86
N CYS A 75 8.02 7.26 -24.66
CA CYS A 75 8.33 7.35 -26.09
C CYS A 75 7.32 8.24 -26.83
N THR A 76 6.04 8.12 -26.50
CA THR A 76 4.98 8.98 -27.04
C THR A 76 5.18 10.44 -26.61
N GLY A 77 5.59 10.68 -25.36
CA GLY A 77 5.93 12.00 -24.84
C GLY A 77 7.08 12.66 -25.58
N PHE A 78 8.12 11.90 -25.95
CA PHE A 78 9.19 12.42 -26.79
C PHE A 78 8.71 12.79 -28.20
N ALA A 79 7.76 12.05 -28.76
CA ALA A 79 7.12 12.44 -30.02
C ALA A 79 6.30 13.74 -29.86
N ALA A 80 5.60 13.90 -28.73
CA ALA A 80 4.86 15.13 -28.40
C ALA A 80 5.81 16.34 -28.26
N LEU A 81 6.94 16.18 -27.56
CA LEU A 81 7.98 17.20 -27.45
C LEU A 81 8.58 17.59 -28.80
N ALA A 82 8.64 16.65 -29.75
CA ALA A 82 9.04 16.91 -31.13
C ALA A 82 7.93 17.58 -31.98
N GLY A 83 6.85 18.06 -31.36
CA GLY A 83 5.74 18.76 -32.02
C GLY A 83 4.71 17.84 -32.67
N ARG A 84 4.78 16.52 -32.48
CA ARG A 84 3.83 15.55 -33.08
C ARG A 84 2.57 15.36 -32.24
N VAL A 85 1.94 16.45 -31.84
CA VAL A 85 0.68 16.43 -31.08
C VAL A 85 -0.48 16.77 -32.03
N PRO A 86 -1.48 15.88 -32.19
CA PRO A 86 -2.69 16.20 -32.92
C PRO A 86 -3.40 17.41 -32.30
N GLY A 87 -3.66 18.46 -33.10
CA GLY A 87 -4.26 19.71 -32.61
C GLY A 87 -3.26 20.75 -32.07
N GLY A 88 -1.96 20.44 -32.09
CA GLY A 88 -0.89 21.36 -31.68
C GLY A 88 -0.36 21.07 -30.27
N ALA A 89 0.93 21.35 -30.06
CA ALA A 89 1.58 21.14 -28.77
C ALA A 89 1.17 22.24 -27.77
N PRO A 90 0.88 21.88 -26.50
CA PRO A 90 0.55 22.86 -25.46
C PRO A 90 1.79 23.67 -25.04
N ASP A 91 1.59 24.92 -24.65
CA ASP A 91 2.66 25.83 -24.21
C ASP A 91 3.03 25.69 -22.72
N ASN A 92 3.07 24.44 -22.23
CA ASN A 92 3.27 24.19 -20.80
C ASN A 92 4.70 24.49 -20.33
N TYR A 93 5.69 24.48 -21.22
CA TYR A 93 7.11 24.61 -20.87
C TYR A 93 7.67 26.04 -20.89
N THR A 94 6.98 27.00 -21.52
CA THR A 94 7.46 28.39 -21.63
C THR A 94 7.39 29.12 -20.30
N ASN A 95 6.29 28.97 -19.54
CA ASN A 95 6.10 29.55 -18.21
C ASN A 95 5.67 28.48 -17.20
N ALA A 96 6.45 27.40 -17.10
CA ALA A 96 6.08 26.19 -16.36
C ALA A 96 5.69 26.44 -14.89
N PHE A 97 6.29 27.44 -14.24
CA PHE A 97 6.04 27.79 -12.83
C PHE A 97 4.98 28.87 -12.63
N ALA A 98 4.35 29.40 -13.69
CA ALA A 98 3.31 30.42 -13.55
C ALA A 98 2.11 29.91 -12.73
N GLY A 99 1.62 30.71 -11.79
CA GLY A 99 0.52 30.32 -10.91
C GLY A 99 0.88 29.29 -9.83
N THR A 100 2.18 29.07 -9.57
CA THR A 100 2.62 28.20 -8.47
C THR A 100 2.19 28.80 -7.14
N ARG A 101 1.51 27.99 -6.33
CA ARG A 101 1.23 28.30 -4.93
C ARG A 101 2.47 28.00 -4.10
N THR A 102 2.94 28.99 -3.35
CA THR A 102 4.14 28.90 -2.49
C THR A 102 3.79 28.79 -1.01
N ASP A 103 2.51 28.66 -0.67
CA ASP A 103 2.10 28.45 0.71
C ASP A 103 2.53 27.07 1.22
N ALA A 104 2.87 26.99 2.52
CA ALA A 104 3.38 25.77 3.13
C ALA A 104 2.43 24.59 2.96
N ASN A 105 1.12 24.83 2.97
CA ASN A 105 0.11 23.78 2.80
C ASN A 105 0.16 23.16 1.38
N ALA A 106 0.26 23.99 0.33
CA ALA A 106 0.42 23.49 -1.04
C ALA A 106 1.66 22.61 -1.22
N PHE A 107 2.80 23.02 -0.63
CA PHE A 107 4.03 22.24 -0.67
C PHE A 107 3.88 20.89 0.07
N VAL A 108 3.26 20.91 1.25
CA VAL A 108 2.98 19.73 2.06
C VAL A 108 2.10 18.72 1.31
N SER A 109 0.99 19.19 0.73
CA SER A 109 0.06 18.34 -0.02
C SER A 109 0.70 17.74 -1.27
N ALA A 110 1.50 18.51 -2.01
CA ALA A 110 2.23 18.01 -3.17
C ALA A 110 3.25 16.92 -2.77
N LEU A 111 4.02 17.16 -1.71
CA LEU A 111 4.99 16.21 -1.21
C LEU A 111 4.33 14.90 -0.74
N TYR A 112 3.15 14.97 -0.10
CA TYR A 112 2.38 13.79 0.29
C TYR A 112 2.01 12.91 -0.92
N ASN A 113 1.49 13.52 -1.99
CA ASN A 113 1.14 12.81 -3.23
C ASN A 113 2.37 12.17 -3.89
N VAL A 114 3.50 12.89 -3.91
CA VAL A 114 4.76 12.36 -4.44
C VAL A 114 5.22 11.17 -3.61
N ILE A 115 5.28 11.28 -2.29
CA ILE A 115 5.68 10.16 -1.41
C ILE A 115 4.77 8.96 -1.62
N TRP A 116 3.46 9.19 -1.69
CA TRP A 116 2.47 8.13 -1.89
C TRP A 116 2.72 7.34 -3.18
N SER A 117 3.15 8.01 -4.26
CA SER A 117 3.48 7.34 -5.54
C SER A 117 4.61 6.30 -5.44
N PHE A 118 5.49 6.44 -4.44
CA PHE A 118 6.59 5.49 -4.16
C PHE A 118 6.25 4.47 -3.07
N VAL A 119 5.09 4.59 -2.41
CA VAL A 119 4.66 3.62 -1.39
C VAL A 119 4.36 2.28 -2.06
N GLY A 120 4.85 1.20 -1.45
CA GLY A 120 4.67 -0.17 -1.93
C GLY A 120 5.97 -0.95 -2.03
N TYR A 121 7.13 -0.28 -2.01
CA TYR A 121 8.44 -0.94 -1.95
C TYR A 121 8.55 -1.88 -0.74
N SER A 122 7.90 -1.56 0.38
CA SER A 122 7.85 -2.37 1.61
C SER A 122 7.23 -3.75 1.40
N ASN A 123 6.34 -3.92 0.42
CA ASN A 123 5.71 -5.22 0.12
C ASN A 123 6.73 -6.29 -0.23
N ALA A 124 7.82 -5.92 -0.92
CA ALA A 124 8.91 -6.84 -1.24
C ALA A 124 9.66 -7.29 0.03
N PHE A 125 9.80 -6.40 1.02
CA PHE A 125 10.44 -6.71 2.30
C PHE A 125 9.57 -7.61 3.20
N TYR A 126 8.25 -7.52 3.10
CA TYR A 126 7.34 -8.41 3.82
C TYR A 126 7.37 -9.86 3.31
N ALA A 127 7.76 -10.06 2.06
CA ALA A 127 7.93 -11.38 1.45
C ALA A 127 9.39 -11.84 1.39
N MET A 128 10.27 -11.27 2.23
CA MET A 128 11.70 -11.51 2.15
C MET A 128 12.08 -12.98 2.37
N SER A 129 11.30 -13.75 3.14
CA SER A 129 11.50 -15.18 3.36
C SER A 129 11.35 -16.02 2.09
N GLU A 130 10.69 -15.52 1.05
CA GLU A 130 10.54 -16.20 -0.25
C GLU A 130 11.59 -15.74 -1.28
N ILE A 131 12.42 -14.74 -0.94
CA ILE A 131 13.48 -14.25 -1.82
C ILE A 131 14.70 -15.16 -1.70
N ARG A 132 15.18 -15.72 -2.82
CA ARG A 132 16.33 -16.65 -2.85
C ARG A 132 17.61 -16.10 -2.22
N ASN A 133 17.93 -14.82 -2.44
CA ASN A 133 19.14 -14.15 -1.93
C ASN A 133 18.80 -12.78 -1.31
N PRO A 134 18.18 -12.73 -0.11
CA PRO A 134 17.59 -11.51 0.42
C PRO A 134 18.61 -10.39 0.65
N ILE A 135 19.80 -10.71 1.17
CA ILE A 135 20.85 -9.73 1.44
C ILE A 135 21.30 -9.03 0.15
N LEU A 136 21.54 -9.80 -0.92
CA LEU A 136 22.00 -9.24 -2.19
C LEU A 136 20.90 -8.44 -2.89
N THR A 137 19.66 -8.94 -2.85
CA THR A 137 18.48 -8.26 -3.38
C THR A 137 18.28 -6.91 -2.72
N VAL A 138 18.34 -6.83 -1.39
CA VAL A 138 18.22 -5.57 -0.66
C VAL A 138 19.39 -4.62 -0.96
N LYS A 139 20.63 -5.12 -1.08
CA LYS A 139 21.80 -4.27 -1.34
C LYS A 139 21.88 -3.74 -2.78
N ARG A 140 21.38 -4.48 -3.77
CA ARG A 140 21.56 -4.15 -5.20
C ARG A 140 20.24 -3.87 -5.92
N ALA A 141 19.33 -4.83 -5.88
CA ALA A 141 18.10 -4.75 -6.66
C ALA A 141 17.14 -3.68 -6.12
N ALA A 142 17.02 -3.52 -4.81
CA ALA A 142 16.12 -2.53 -4.22
C ALA A 142 16.52 -1.08 -4.59
N PRO A 143 17.78 -0.63 -4.42
CA PRO A 143 18.19 0.71 -4.87
C PRO A 143 18.03 0.90 -6.38
N MET A 144 18.40 -0.10 -7.19
CA MET A 144 18.27 -0.03 -8.64
C MET A 144 16.80 0.12 -9.07
N ALA A 145 15.88 -0.64 -8.45
CA ALA A 145 14.46 -0.51 -8.72
C ALA A 145 13.94 0.91 -8.36
N MET A 146 14.35 1.47 -7.22
CA MET A 146 13.96 2.84 -6.85
C MET A 146 14.47 3.89 -7.83
N ILE A 147 15.72 3.78 -8.29
CA ILE A 147 16.30 4.70 -9.28
C ILE A 147 15.52 4.61 -10.61
N VAL A 148 15.31 3.38 -11.10
CA VAL A 148 14.59 3.15 -12.36
C VAL A 148 13.16 3.71 -12.28
N VAL A 149 12.43 3.41 -11.21
CA VAL A 149 11.06 3.93 -11.01
C VAL A 149 11.05 5.45 -10.93
N THR A 150 12.02 6.06 -10.23
CA THR A 150 12.14 7.53 -10.16
C THR A 150 12.31 8.15 -11.54
N VAL A 151 13.22 7.60 -12.36
CA VAL A 151 13.44 8.09 -13.73
C VAL A 151 12.19 7.91 -14.58
N LEU A 152 11.55 6.74 -14.54
CA LEU A 152 10.32 6.48 -15.29
C LEU A 152 9.20 7.44 -14.90
N TYR A 153 9.01 7.71 -13.61
CA TYR A 153 7.98 8.62 -13.12
C TYR A 153 8.24 10.07 -13.56
N LEU A 154 9.49 10.55 -13.45
CA LEU A 154 9.85 11.88 -13.92
C LEU A 154 9.62 12.03 -15.43
N LEU A 155 10.08 11.06 -16.24
CA LEU A 155 9.88 11.08 -17.69
C LEU A 155 8.41 10.97 -18.08
N THR A 156 7.60 10.23 -17.31
CA THR A 156 6.15 10.13 -17.55
C THR A 156 5.46 11.47 -17.28
N ASN A 157 5.85 12.21 -16.24
CA ASN A 157 5.32 13.56 -16.00
C ASN A 157 5.69 14.52 -17.13
N VAL A 158 6.95 14.47 -17.60
CA VAL A 158 7.39 15.22 -18.79
C VAL A 158 6.55 14.85 -20.02
N ALA A 159 6.26 13.56 -20.23
CA ALA A 159 5.40 13.12 -21.33
C ALA A 159 3.99 13.72 -21.22
N TYR A 160 3.36 13.65 -20.04
CA TYR A 160 2.03 14.23 -19.83
C TYR A 160 1.99 15.73 -20.11
N PHE A 161 2.96 16.50 -19.58
CA PHE A 161 3.01 17.94 -19.80
C PHE A 161 3.38 18.33 -21.24
N ALA A 162 3.97 17.42 -22.01
CA ALA A 162 4.26 17.67 -23.43
C ALA A 162 3.04 17.53 -24.35
N ALA A 163 2.03 16.76 -23.96
CA ALA A 163 0.86 16.49 -24.81
C ALA A 163 -0.45 17.07 -24.27
N VAL A 164 -0.62 17.19 -22.95
CA VAL A 164 -1.89 17.58 -22.33
C VAL A 164 -1.82 19.03 -21.84
N PRO A 165 -2.74 19.93 -22.23
CA PRO A 165 -2.77 21.31 -21.74
C PRO A 165 -2.88 21.40 -20.21
N LYS A 166 -2.23 22.39 -19.61
CA LYS A 166 -2.21 22.60 -18.15
C LYS A 166 -3.60 22.60 -17.50
N GLU A 167 -4.59 23.23 -18.11
CA GLU A 167 -5.95 23.29 -17.55
C GLU A 167 -6.55 21.89 -17.43
N THR A 168 -6.41 21.07 -18.49
CA THR A 168 -6.82 19.67 -18.47
C THR A 168 -6.05 18.88 -17.43
N VAL A 169 -4.74 19.08 -17.28
CA VAL A 169 -3.94 18.41 -16.23
C VAL A 169 -4.53 18.67 -14.84
N LEU A 170 -4.95 19.91 -14.56
CA LEU A 170 -5.50 20.31 -13.26
C LEU A 170 -6.91 19.76 -13.01
N THR A 171 -7.72 19.58 -14.05
CA THR A 171 -9.11 19.09 -13.91
C THR A 171 -9.26 17.57 -14.02
N SER A 172 -8.30 16.88 -14.65
CA SER A 172 -8.42 15.44 -14.99
C SER A 172 -8.46 14.50 -13.79
N LYS A 173 -8.12 14.97 -12.58
CA LYS A 173 -8.01 14.15 -11.36
C LYS A 173 -7.23 12.85 -11.64
N ARG A 174 -7.90 11.68 -11.60
CA ARG A 174 -7.29 10.35 -11.82
C ARG A 174 -7.22 9.92 -13.31
N LEU A 175 -7.81 10.69 -14.22
CA LEU A 175 -7.98 10.34 -15.63
C LEU A 175 -6.89 10.95 -16.54
N LEU A 176 -5.83 11.54 -15.98
CA LEU A 176 -4.78 12.21 -16.76
C LEU A 176 -4.14 11.30 -17.83
N ALA A 177 -3.94 10.02 -17.51
CA ALA A 177 -3.46 9.05 -18.49
C ALA A 177 -4.45 8.83 -19.65
N ALA A 178 -5.75 8.80 -19.37
CA ALA A 178 -6.78 8.71 -20.41
C ALA A 178 -6.79 9.94 -21.32
N GLU A 179 -6.66 11.13 -20.73
CA GLU A 179 -6.54 12.39 -21.49
C GLU A 179 -5.30 12.40 -22.39
N PHE A 180 -4.14 11.98 -21.86
CA PHE A 180 -2.91 11.87 -22.66
C PHE A 180 -3.10 10.98 -23.91
N PHE A 181 -3.68 9.79 -23.74
CA PHE A 181 -3.94 8.90 -24.87
C PHE A 181 -5.03 9.45 -25.80
N GLY A 182 -6.01 10.15 -25.25
CA GLY A 182 -7.05 10.84 -26.00
C GLY A 182 -6.48 11.90 -26.93
N THR A 183 -5.57 12.74 -26.42
CA THR A 183 -4.90 13.77 -27.22
C THR A 183 -3.98 13.17 -28.27
N MET A 184 -3.18 12.16 -27.92
CA MET A 184 -2.16 11.61 -28.83
C MET A 184 -2.70 10.65 -29.88
N PHE A 185 -3.77 9.90 -29.57
CA PHE A 185 -4.25 8.79 -30.40
C PHE A 185 -5.77 8.78 -30.62
N GLY A 186 -6.49 9.78 -30.09
CA GLY A 186 -7.92 9.93 -30.25
C GLY A 186 -8.78 9.15 -29.24
N ARG A 187 -10.10 9.31 -29.36
CA ARG A 187 -11.08 8.82 -28.37
C ARG A 187 -11.07 7.31 -28.15
N LYS A 188 -10.77 6.51 -29.17
CA LYS A 188 -10.67 5.04 -29.02
C LYS A 188 -9.53 4.65 -28.09
N ALA A 189 -8.39 5.35 -28.16
CA ALA A 189 -7.23 5.10 -27.31
C ALA A 189 -7.45 5.56 -25.87
N ASN A 190 -8.18 6.67 -25.66
CA ASN A 190 -8.64 7.12 -24.35
C ASN A 190 -9.40 6.00 -23.60
N ARG A 191 -10.27 5.25 -24.29
CA ARG A 191 -10.97 4.09 -23.71
C ARG A 191 -10.03 2.89 -23.50
N ALA A 192 -9.20 2.57 -24.49
CA ALA A 192 -8.30 1.43 -24.42
C ALA A 192 -7.31 1.51 -23.25
N VAL A 193 -6.79 2.71 -22.93
CA VAL A 193 -5.85 2.86 -21.81
C VAL A 193 -6.51 2.61 -20.46
N SER A 194 -7.82 2.81 -20.32
CA SER A 194 -8.54 2.46 -19.08
C SER A 194 -8.41 0.97 -18.74
N VAL A 195 -8.37 0.08 -19.76
CA VAL A 195 -8.09 -1.34 -19.56
C VAL A 195 -6.66 -1.56 -19.05
N LEU A 196 -5.68 -0.85 -19.59
CA LEU A 196 -4.27 -0.96 -19.17
C LEU A 196 -4.10 -0.50 -17.71
N ILE A 197 -4.79 0.58 -17.32
CA ILE A 197 -4.81 1.10 -15.95
C ILE A 197 -5.49 0.10 -15.02
N ALA A 198 -6.63 -0.49 -15.43
CA ALA A 198 -7.30 -1.53 -14.66
C ALA A 198 -6.40 -2.76 -14.43
N LEU A 199 -5.71 -3.25 -15.46
CA LEU A 199 -4.75 -4.35 -15.33
C LEU A 199 -3.60 -3.99 -14.40
N SER A 200 -3.14 -2.74 -14.43
CA SER A 200 -2.13 -2.24 -13.49
C SER A 200 -2.64 -2.28 -12.05
N ALA A 201 -3.87 -1.83 -11.80
CA ALA A 201 -4.50 -1.86 -10.49
C ALA A 201 -4.69 -3.31 -9.97
N ILE A 202 -5.16 -4.23 -10.83
CA ILE A 202 -5.27 -5.67 -10.52
C ILE A 202 -3.91 -6.26 -10.14
N GLY A 203 -2.86 -5.93 -10.89
CA GLY A 203 -1.49 -6.35 -10.57
C GLY A 203 -1.00 -5.83 -9.22
N ASN A 204 -1.43 -4.62 -8.81
CA ASN A 204 -1.15 -4.12 -7.46
C ASN A 204 -1.91 -4.93 -6.40
N VAL A 205 -3.21 -5.21 -6.61
CA VAL A 205 -4.02 -6.01 -5.69
C VAL A 205 -3.41 -7.39 -5.45
N LEU A 206 -2.95 -8.07 -6.51
CA LEU A 206 -2.24 -9.35 -6.40
C LEU A 206 -0.98 -9.23 -5.53
N ALA A 207 -0.10 -8.27 -5.84
CA ALA A 207 1.14 -8.07 -5.09
C ALA A 207 0.92 -7.71 -3.62
N VAL A 208 -0.06 -6.84 -3.33
CA VAL A 208 -0.41 -6.44 -1.96
C VAL A 208 -1.00 -7.61 -1.18
N LEU A 209 -1.99 -8.31 -1.75
CA LEU A 209 -2.64 -9.43 -1.08
C LEU A 209 -1.63 -10.55 -0.80
N PHE A 210 -0.71 -10.80 -1.74
CA PHE A 210 0.41 -11.72 -1.56
C PHE A 210 1.21 -11.36 -0.29
N SER A 211 1.73 -10.14 -0.17
CA SER A 211 2.54 -9.74 0.99
C SER A 211 1.74 -9.74 2.30
N GLN A 212 0.51 -9.23 2.30
CA GLN A 212 -0.34 -9.18 3.49
C GLN A 212 -0.72 -10.57 4.02
N GLY A 213 -0.93 -11.54 3.13
CA GLY A 213 -1.16 -12.94 3.54
C GLY A 213 -0.03 -13.51 4.39
N ARG A 214 1.23 -13.13 4.11
CA ARG A 214 2.40 -13.57 4.89
C ARG A 214 2.46 -12.86 6.24
N ILE A 215 2.20 -11.56 6.27
CA ILE A 215 2.17 -10.81 7.53
C ILE A 215 1.11 -11.41 8.46
N ASN A 216 -0.09 -11.66 7.96
CA ASN A 216 -1.16 -12.26 8.76
C ASN A 216 -0.84 -13.69 9.20
N GLN A 217 -0.18 -14.47 8.34
CA GLN A 217 0.30 -15.79 8.69
C GLN A 217 1.37 -15.75 9.80
N GLU A 218 2.37 -14.86 9.69
CA GLU A 218 3.42 -14.68 10.70
C GLU A 218 2.84 -14.18 12.03
N LEU A 219 1.87 -13.27 11.99
CA LEU A 219 1.12 -12.87 13.20
C LEU A 219 0.37 -14.04 13.83
N GLY A 220 -0.20 -14.93 13.01
CA GLY A 220 -0.78 -16.19 13.47
C GLY A 220 0.27 -17.12 14.08
N ARG A 221 1.46 -17.23 13.46
CA ARG A 221 2.58 -18.05 13.97
C ARG A 221 3.18 -17.47 15.24
N GLU A 222 3.09 -16.16 15.46
CA GLU A 222 3.49 -15.54 16.71
C GLU A 222 2.48 -15.77 17.84
N GLY A 223 1.28 -16.28 17.55
CA GLY A 223 0.28 -16.62 18.56
C GLY A 223 -0.49 -15.41 19.11
N VAL A 224 -0.29 -14.23 18.52
CA VAL A 224 -0.85 -12.96 19.02
C VAL A 224 -2.26 -12.68 18.52
N LEU A 225 -2.73 -13.41 17.50
CA LEU A 225 -4.09 -13.27 16.95
C LEU A 225 -5.09 -14.19 17.66
N PRO A 226 -6.37 -13.78 17.80
CA PRO A 226 -7.41 -14.72 18.16
C PRO A 226 -7.47 -15.82 17.09
N PHE A 227 -7.65 -17.07 17.51
CA PHE A 227 -7.66 -18.24 16.62
C PHE A 227 -6.36 -18.39 15.78
N SER A 228 -5.22 -17.96 16.32
CA SER A 228 -3.88 -18.00 15.68
C SER A 228 -3.56 -19.29 14.92
N LYS A 229 -4.00 -20.46 15.41
CA LYS A 229 -3.78 -21.76 14.74
C LYS A 229 -4.37 -21.82 13.33
N ILE A 230 -5.53 -21.18 13.10
CA ILE A 230 -6.18 -21.12 11.79
C ILE A 230 -5.37 -20.23 10.85
N TRP A 231 -5.06 -19.00 11.27
CA TRP A 231 -4.37 -18.01 10.45
C TRP A 231 -2.93 -18.41 10.08
N ALA A 232 -2.28 -19.17 10.95
CA ALA A 232 -0.93 -19.70 10.72
C ALA A 232 -0.84 -20.87 9.73
N SER A 233 -1.98 -21.42 9.28
CA SER A 233 -2.05 -22.64 8.48
C SER A 233 -1.56 -22.47 7.03
N ASN A 234 -0.89 -23.51 6.51
CA ASN A 234 -0.57 -23.68 5.09
C ASN A 234 -1.55 -24.61 4.35
N LYS A 235 -2.45 -25.30 5.07
CA LYS A 235 -3.39 -26.26 4.47
C LYS A 235 -4.57 -25.53 3.80
N PRO A 236 -5.14 -26.08 2.70
CA PRO A 236 -4.77 -27.35 2.06
C PRO A 236 -3.73 -27.23 0.93
N PHE A 237 -3.55 -26.06 0.33
CA PHE A 237 -2.77 -25.89 -0.92
C PHE A 237 -1.28 -25.56 -0.73
N ASN A 238 -0.76 -25.75 0.48
CA ASN A 238 0.59 -25.30 0.88
C ASN A 238 0.82 -23.80 0.62
N SER A 239 -0.21 -23.00 0.90
CA SER A 239 -0.26 -21.55 0.71
C SER A 239 -0.82 -20.89 1.98
N PRO A 240 -0.56 -19.60 2.22
CA PRO A 240 -1.12 -18.87 3.36
C PRO A 240 -2.62 -18.54 3.17
N LEU A 241 -3.45 -19.47 2.67
CA LEU A 241 -4.85 -19.24 2.32
C LEU A 241 -5.65 -18.64 3.49
N ALA A 242 -5.45 -19.12 4.72
CA ALA A 242 -6.14 -18.58 5.89
C ALA A 242 -5.73 -17.12 6.16
N GLY A 243 -4.42 -16.80 6.13
CA GLY A 243 -3.92 -15.44 6.29
C GLY A 243 -4.37 -14.49 5.17
N LEU A 244 -4.45 -15.00 3.93
CA LEU A 244 -5.01 -14.29 2.78
C LEU A 244 -6.51 -14.03 2.96
N SER A 245 -7.25 -15.03 3.48
CA SER A 245 -8.70 -14.92 3.74
C SER A 245 -9.00 -13.87 4.80
N LEU A 246 -8.17 -13.78 5.85
CA LEU A 246 -8.30 -12.70 6.85
C LEU A 246 -8.21 -11.32 6.20
N GLN A 247 -7.20 -11.12 5.35
CA GLN A 247 -7.03 -9.87 4.62
C GLN A 247 -8.20 -9.61 3.67
N TRP A 248 -8.67 -10.65 2.97
CA TRP A 248 -9.80 -10.57 2.06
C TRP A 248 -11.09 -10.17 2.80
N ILE A 249 -11.41 -10.77 3.95
CA ILE A 249 -12.59 -10.41 4.76
C ILE A 249 -12.57 -8.93 5.11
N VAL A 250 -11.44 -8.45 5.65
CA VAL A 250 -11.28 -7.04 6.02
C VAL A 250 -11.38 -6.12 4.81
N THR A 251 -10.83 -6.54 3.67
CA THR A 251 -10.93 -5.78 2.42
C THR A 251 -12.38 -5.71 1.92
N VAL A 252 -13.14 -6.80 1.97
CA VAL A 252 -14.56 -6.84 1.60
C VAL A 252 -15.38 -5.87 2.47
N ILE A 253 -15.16 -5.90 3.79
CA ILE A 253 -15.82 -4.98 4.72
C ILE A 253 -15.50 -3.52 4.33
N ILE A 254 -14.24 -3.21 4.05
CA ILE A 254 -13.83 -1.85 3.69
C ILE A 254 -14.28 -1.42 2.29
N ILE A 255 -14.50 -2.34 1.35
CA ILE A 255 -15.11 -2.01 0.06
C ILE A 255 -16.59 -1.67 0.23
N LEU A 256 -17.28 -2.37 1.13
CA LEU A 256 -18.73 -2.26 1.29
C LEU A 256 -19.18 -1.18 2.27
N ALA A 257 -18.44 -0.98 3.37
CA ALA A 257 -18.87 -0.15 4.50
C ALA A 257 -18.83 1.37 4.29
N PRO A 258 -17.81 1.97 3.63
CA PRO A 258 -17.75 3.44 3.50
C PRO A 258 -18.88 3.99 2.61
N PRO A 259 -19.36 5.22 2.88
CA PRO A 259 -20.32 5.90 2.00
C PRO A 259 -19.71 6.21 0.62
N PRO A 260 -20.52 6.38 -0.44
CA PRO A 260 -20.03 6.71 -1.78
C PRO A 260 -19.29 8.06 -1.84
N GLY A 261 -18.41 8.24 -2.84
CA GLY A 261 -17.63 9.46 -3.05
C GLY A 261 -16.24 9.40 -2.42
N ASP A 262 -16.11 9.82 -1.16
CA ASP A 262 -14.82 9.96 -0.46
C ASP A 262 -14.13 8.65 -0.08
N ALA A 263 -14.82 7.51 -0.24
CA ALA A 263 -14.37 6.20 0.19
C ALA A 263 -12.92 5.89 -0.21
N TYR A 264 -12.55 6.08 -1.48
CA TYR A 264 -11.21 5.74 -1.96
C TYR A 264 -10.12 6.55 -1.26
N ASN A 265 -10.25 7.88 -1.25
CA ASN A 265 -9.26 8.76 -0.60
C ASN A 265 -9.23 8.52 0.91
N PHE A 266 -10.39 8.28 1.52
CA PHE A 266 -10.49 7.99 2.95
C PHE A 266 -9.76 6.70 3.31
N ILE A 267 -10.01 5.63 2.57
CA ILE A 267 -9.34 4.34 2.72
C ILE A 267 -7.84 4.48 2.56
N LEU A 268 -7.38 5.18 1.51
CA LEU A 268 -5.95 5.39 1.29
C LEU A 268 -5.29 6.12 2.46
N ASN A 269 -5.87 7.23 2.90
CA ASN A 269 -5.34 8.00 4.02
C ASN A 269 -5.38 7.21 5.34
N LEU A 270 -6.43 6.42 5.55
CA LEU A 270 -6.56 5.55 6.73
C LEU A 270 -5.52 4.42 6.74
N ILE A 271 -5.09 3.93 5.58
CA ILE A 271 -4.00 2.95 5.48
C ILE A 271 -2.65 3.62 5.71
N SER A 272 -2.41 4.76 5.06
CA SER A 272 -1.13 5.46 5.07
C SER A 272 -0.83 6.13 6.41
N TYR A 273 -1.83 6.67 7.12
CA TYR A 273 -1.58 7.43 8.34
C TYR A 273 -0.99 6.58 9.48
N PRO A 274 -1.59 5.44 9.87
CA PRO A 274 -1.01 4.60 10.90
C PRO A 274 0.31 3.94 10.46
N LEU A 275 0.53 3.75 9.14
CA LEU A 275 1.83 3.31 8.61
C LEU A 275 2.94 4.28 9.03
N ASN A 276 2.70 5.58 8.85
CA ASN A 276 3.68 6.62 9.14
C ASN A 276 3.96 6.70 10.65
N ILE A 277 2.95 6.45 11.50
CA ILE A 277 3.14 6.34 12.96
C ILE A 277 4.05 5.14 13.27
N VAL A 278 3.74 3.95 12.72
CA VAL A 278 4.54 2.74 12.95
C VAL A 278 5.97 2.92 12.45
N ASN A 279 6.17 3.51 11.27
CA ASN A 279 7.49 3.82 10.73
C ASN A 279 8.27 4.80 11.62
N THR A 280 7.61 5.82 12.17
CA THR A 280 8.20 6.74 13.14
C THR A 280 8.74 5.98 14.35
N LEU A 281 7.93 5.08 14.93
CA LEU A 281 8.34 4.25 16.07
C LEU A 281 9.49 3.30 15.71
N ILE A 282 9.48 2.71 14.52
CA ILE A 282 10.57 1.86 14.02
C ILE A 282 11.88 2.67 13.89
N CYS A 283 11.82 3.89 13.36
CA CYS A 283 12.98 4.77 13.27
C CYS A 283 13.53 5.12 14.65
N ILE A 284 12.68 5.48 15.60
CA ILE A 284 13.08 5.76 16.99
C ILE A 284 13.75 4.53 17.61
N GLY A 285 13.17 3.33 17.45
CA GLY A 285 13.76 2.09 17.92
C GLY A 285 15.11 1.76 17.27
N LEU A 286 15.26 2.04 15.97
CA LEU A 286 16.53 1.84 15.27
C LEU A 286 17.61 2.82 15.74
N LEU A 287 17.26 4.09 15.96
CA LEU A 287 18.16 5.08 16.56
C LEU A 287 18.57 4.66 17.97
N TRP A 288 17.64 4.16 18.77
CA TRP A 288 17.93 3.62 20.11
C TRP A 288 18.96 2.49 20.05
N ILE A 289 18.80 1.53 19.13
CA ILE A 289 19.75 0.43 18.93
C ILE A 289 21.11 0.96 18.46
N TYR A 290 21.17 1.98 17.59
CA TYR A 290 22.43 2.59 17.20
C TYR A 290 23.17 3.24 18.37
N LEU A 291 22.45 3.90 19.28
CA LEU A 291 23.02 4.51 20.48
C LEU A 291 23.48 3.48 21.52
N HIS A 292 22.77 2.35 21.62
CA HIS A 292 23.04 1.28 22.61
C HIS A 292 23.67 0.03 21.98
N ARG A 293 24.41 0.19 20.88
CA ARG A 293 24.84 -0.93 20.03
C ARG A 293 25.66 -2.00 20.78
N ALA A 294 26.43 -1.59 21.79
CA ALA A 294 27.25 -2.49 22.62
C ALA A 294 26.39 -3.44 23.48
N GLU A 295 25.22 -3.00 23.93
CA GLU A 295 24.30 -3.77 24.77
C GLU A 295 23.61 -4.89 23.98
N TYR A 296 23.17 -4.59 22.75
CA TYR A 296 22.37 -5.52 21.93
C TYR A 296 23.20 -6.46 21.06
N SER A 297 24.54 -6.37 21.08
CA SER A 297 25.43 -7.14 20.18
C SER A 297 25.00 -7.09 18.71
N TRP A 298 24.46 -5.96 18.27
CA TRP A 298 23.70 -5.87 17.02
C TRP A 298 24.63 -5.63 15.80
N ASN A 299 24.65 -6.62 14.90
CA ASN A 299 25.46 -6.61 13.69
C ASN A 299 24.72 -7.20 12.46
N PRO A 300 23.70 -6.51 11.93
CA PRO A 300 22.94 -7.04 10.80
C PRO A 300 23.75 -7.03 9.49
N PRO A 301 23.44 -7.92 8.52
CA PRO A 301 24.12 -7.99 7.22
C PRO A 301 23.94 -6.76 6.32
N VAL A 302 22.86 -6.00 6.55
CA VAL A 302 22.52 -4.74 5.88
C VAL A 302 22.26 -3.69 6.95
N LYS A 303 22.85 -2.50 6.81
CA LYS A 303 22.73 -1.38 7.75
C LYS A 303 22.34 -0.13 7.00
N ALA A 304 21.40 0.65 7.55
CA ALA A 304 21.14 2.00 7.09
C ALA A 304 22.18 2.96 7.69
N SER A 305 22.57 4.00 6.97
CA SER A 305 23.42 5.04 7.58
C SER A 305 22.59 5.90 8.53
N LEU A 306 23.22 6.46 9.57
CA LEU A 306 22.55 7.31 10.55
C LEU A 306 21.82 8.50 9.90
N PRO A 307 22.41 9.24 8.93
CA PRO A 307 21.72 10.34 8.27
C PRO A 307 20.44 9.91 7.56
N VAL A 308 20.43 8.72 6.93
CA VAL A 308 19.24 8.19 6.24
C VAL A 308 18.14 7.88 7.24
N VAL A 309 18.48 7.31 8.40
CA VAL A 309 17.47 7.01 9.44
C VAL A 309 16.90 8.29 10.05
N VAL A 310 17.74 9.30 10.31
CA VAL A 310 17.28 10.60 10.80
C VAL A 310 16.39 11.30 9.77
N PHE A 311 16.79 11.31 8.49
CA PHE A 311 15.97 11.87 7.42
C PHE A 311 14.61 11.16 7.31
N PHE A 312 14.61 9.82 7.32
CA PHE A 312 13.37 9.05 7.25
C PHE A 312 12.48 9.27 8.49
N LEU A 313 13.06 9.43 9.68
CA LEU A 313 12.33 9.81 10.89
C LEU A 313 11.63 11.17 10.71
N LEU A 314 12.37 12.19 10.28
CA LEU A 314 11.82 13.54 10.06
C LEU A 314 10.70 13.53 9.00
N ALA A 315 10.89 12.76 7.92
CA ALA A 315 9.86 12.60 6.88
C ALA A 315 8.59 11.92 7.43
N ASN A 316 8.71 10.86 8.25
CA ASN A 316 7.53 10.22 8.84
C ASN A 316 6.85 11.10 9.89
N LEU A 317 7.61 11.82 10.72
CA LEU A 317 7.07 12.81 11.66
C LEU A 317 6.28 13.90 10.94
N PHE A 318 6.82 14.40 9.83
CA PHE A 318 6.12 15.33 8.96
C PHE A 318 4.81 14.75 8.43
N LEU A 319 4.81 13.50 7.95
CA LEU A 319 3.60 12.84 7.44
C LEU A 319 2.56 12.53 8.52
N VAL A 320 2.96 12.46 9.79
CA VAL A 320 2.06 12.33 10.95
C VAL A 320 1.49 13.69 11.36
N ALA A 321 2.29 14.75 11.28
CA ALA A 321 1.90 16.10 11.68
C ALA A 321 1.06 16.82 10.63
N ALA A 322 1.39 16.68 9.34
CA ALA A 322 0.75 17.40 8.24
C ALA A 322 -0.79 17.26 8.21
N PRO A 323 -1.37 16.06 8.38
CA PRO A 323 -2.83 15.92 8.36
C PRO A 323 -3.57 16.52 9.57
N LEU A 324 -2.85 16.93 10.63
CA LEU A 324 -3.43 17.64 11.77
C LEU A 324 -3.73 19.11 11.45
N VAL A 325 -3.03 19.66 10.46
CA VAL A 325 -3.19 21.07 10.06
C VAL A 325 -4.40 21.20 9.13
N PRO A 326 -5.35 22.12 9.39
CA PRO A 326 -6.48 22.36 8.52
C PRO A 326 -6.03 22.73 7.08
N PRO A 327 -6.63 22.13 6.04
CA PRO A 327 -6.33 22.49 4.66
C PRO A 327 -6.81 23.91 4.36
N SER A 328 -6.01 24.68 3.62
CA SER A 328 -6.36 26.06 3.19
C SER A 328 -7.21 26.10 1.91
N GLY A 329 -7.57 24.94 1.35
CA GLY A 329 -8.33 24.79 0.12
C GLY A 329 -9.20 23.53 0.13
N GLN A 330 -9.31 22.82 -1.00
CA GLN A 330 -10.01 21.54 -1.02
C GLN A 330 -9.29 20.55 -0.08
N GLY A 331 -10.04 20.04 0.90
CA GLY A 331 -9.57 19.00 1.80
C GLY A 331 -9.34 17.67 1.08
N PRO A 332 -8.82 16.66 1.78
CA PRO A 332 -8.64 15.32 1.21
C PRO A 332 -9.95 14.63 0.79
N TYR A 333 -11.08 15.21 1.22
CA TYR A 333 -12.44 14.69 1.06
C TYR A 333 -13.36 15.81 0.60
N GLU A 334 -14.37 15.47 -0.20
CA GLU A 334 -15.42 16.38 -0.67
C GLU A 334 -16.49 16.61 0.42
N THR A 335 -16.78 15.59 1.23
CA THR A 335 -17.85 15.61 2.25
C THR A 335 -17.37 15.28 3.66
N LEU A 336 -16.33 14.44 3.81
CA LEU A 336 -15.84 14.01 5.12
C LEU A 336 -14.91 15.06 5.78
N PRO A 337 -14.87 15.13 7.13
CA PRO A 337 -13.91 16.00 7.83
C PRO A 337 -12.46 15.61 7.51
N TYR A 338 -11.60 16.59 7.25
CA TYR A 338 -10.20 16.34 6.87
C TYR A 338 -9.43 15.50 7.90
N TRP A 339 -9.73 15.67 9.19
CA TRP A 339 -9.08 14.99 10.32
C TRP A 339 -9.64 13.58 10.61
N LEU A 340 -10.69 13.14 9.92
CA LEU A 340 -11.39 11.89 10.25
C LEU A 340 -10.45 10.67 10.22
N HIS A 341 -9.62 10.56 9.18
CA HIS A 341 -8.68 9.44 9.05
C HIS A 341 -7.61 9.43 10.15
N VAL A 342 -7.26 10.59 10.72
CA VAL A 342 -6.34 10.71 11.85
C VAL A 342 -6.95 10.08 13.10
N VAL A 343 -8.18 10.48 13.43
CA VAL A 343 -8.90 9.97 14.60
C VAL A 343 -9.13 8.47 14.49
N VAL A 344 -9.60 8.00 13.33
CA VAL A 344 -9.81 6.56 13.08
C VAL A 344 -8.46 5.81 13.11
N GLY A 345 -7.40 6.39 12.56
CA GLY A 345 -6.06 5.82 12.58
C GLY A 345 -5.51 5.61 13.99
N PHE A 346 -5.60 6.62 14.86
CA PHE A 346 -5.28 6.48 16.27
C PHE A 346 -6.20 5.48 16.98
N GLY A 347 -7.49 5.46 16.64
CA GLY A 347 -8.45 4.48 17.14
C GLY A 347 -8.01 3.03 16.85
N VAL A 348 -7.57 2.73 15.62
CA VAL A 348 -7.08 1.39 15.24
C VAL A 348 -5.84 0.98 16.04
N LEU A 349 -4.91 1.91 16.29
CA LEU A 349 -3.72 1.65 17.10
C LEU A 349 -4.09 1.45 18.58
N PHE A 350 -4.97 2.31 19.11
CA PHE A 350 -5.47 2.23 20.48
C PHE A 350 -6.21 0.92 20.74
N LEU A 351 -7.07 0.48 19.82
CA LEU A 351 -7.73 -0.83 19.90
C LEU A 351 -6.72 -1.99 19.96
N GLY A 352 -5.57 -1.85 19.28
CA GLY A 352 -4.48 -2.82 19.40
C GLY A 352 -3.83 -2.84 20.77
N ALA A 353 -3.58 -1.67 21.36
CA ALA A 353 -3.06 -1.56 22.72
C ALA A 353 -4.06 -2.09 23.75
N LEU A 354 -5.34 -1.77 23.59
CA LEU A 354 -6.43 -2.26 24.44
C LEU A 354 -6.55 -3.79 24.36
N TYR A 355 -6.53 -4.36 23.15
CA TYR A 355 -6.51 -5.80 22.95
C TYR A 355 -5.35 -6.46 23.70
N TRP A 356 -4.14 -5.92 23.54
CA TRP A 356 -2.96 -6.44 24.23
C TRP A 356 -3.09 -6.32 25.76
N LEU A 357 -3.56 -5.18 26.26
CA LEU A 357 -3.75 -4.95 27.70
C LEU A 357 -4.74 -5.96 28.29
N VAL A 358 -5.87 -6.16 27.61
CA VAL A 358 -6.90 -7.13 28.04
C VAL A 358 -6.35 -8.55 28.01
N TRP A 359 -5.76 -8.96 26.89
CA TRP A 359 -5.34 -10.34 26.67
C TRP A 359 -4.08 -10.75 27.44
N ALA A 360 -3.07 -9.87 27.50
CA ALA A 360 -1.76 -10.17 28.06
C ALA A 360 -1.59 -9.75 29.53
N VAL A 361 -2.41 -8.82 30.03
CA VAL A 361 -2.26 -8.28 31.40
C VAL A 361 -3.51 -8.52 32.25
N ILE A 362 -4.69 -8.11 31.80
CA ILE A 362 -5.92 -8.17 32.60
C ILE A 362 -6.42 -9.61 32.76
N LEU A 363 -6.63 -10.35 31.66
CA LEU A 363 -7.12 -11.73 31.73
C LEU A 363 -6.20 -12.67 32.53
N PRO A 364 -4.86 -12.63 32.37
CA PRO A 364 -3.96 -13.44 33.21
C PRO A 364 -4.01 -13.07 34.69
N LYS A 365 -4.18 -11.77 35.01
CA LYS A 365 -4.31 -11.28 36.39
C LYS A 365 -5.62 -11.74 37.04
N ILE A 366 -6.74 -11.69 36.31
CA ILE A 366 -8.06 -12.15 36.79
C ILE A 366 -8.09 -13.68 36.89
N GLY A 367 -7.51 -14.38 35.91
CA GLY A 367 -7.51 -15.84 35.85
C GLY A 367 -6.37 -16.51 36.61
N HIS A 368 -5.56 -15.76 37.36
CA HIS A 368 -4.40 -16.26 38.12
C HIS A 368 -3.45 -17.16 37.31
N TYR A 369 -3.19 -16.81 36.05
CA TYR A 369 -2.26 -17.53 35.19
C TYR A 369 -1.22 -16.60 34.57
N LYS A 370 -0.14 -17.18 34.04
CA LYS A 370 0.83 -16.52 33.17
C LYS A 370 0.71 -17.07 31.75
N LEU A 371 0.90 -16.20 30.76
CA LEU A 371 1.04 -16.62 29.37
C LEU A 371 2.51 -16.98 29.14
N VAL A 372 2.78 -18.25 28.90
CA VAL A 372 4.11 -18.74 28.54
C VAL A 372 4.13 -19.05 27.06
N ARG A 373 5.10 -18.47 26.34
CA ARG A 373 5.31 -18.70 24.92
C ARG A 373 6.06 -20.00 24.73
N GLU A 374 5.42 -21.00 24.13
CA GLU A 374 6.03 -22.27 23.76
C GLU A 374 6.08 -22.42 22.25
N LYS A 375 7.12 -23.09 21.75
CA LYS A 375 7.22 -23.47 20.33
C LYS A 375 6.58 -24.84 20.12
N GLU A 376 5.53 -24.88 19.32
CA GLU A 376 4.84 -26.10 18.89
C GLU A 376 5.20 -26.38 17.42
N VAL A 377 5.61 -27.61 17.11
CA VAL A 377 5.75 -28.05 15.72
C VAL A 377 4.39 -28.58 15.26
N ALA A 378 3.76 -27.88 14.33
CA ALA A 378 2.45 -28.26 13.83
C ALA A 378 2.53 -29.50 12.90
N SER A 379 1.39 -30.14 12.65
CA SER A 379 1.27 -31.33 11.78
C SER A 379 1.78 -31.14 10.33
N ASP A 380 2.03 -29.90 9.90
CA ASP A 380 2.61 -29.55 8.60
C ASP A 380 4.13 -29.33 8.67
N GLY A 381 4.77 -29.66 9.80
CA GLY A 381 6.22 -29.53 10.02
C GLY A 381 6.68 -28.11 10.35
N LEU A 382 5.77 -27.13 10.40
CA LEU A 382 6.11 -25.73 10.66
C LEU A 382 6.11 -25.43 12.16
N THR A 383 7.11 -24.67 12.60
CA THR A 383 7.18 -24.18 13.99
C THR A 383 6.26 -22.98 14.16
N ARG A 384 5.47 -22.98 15.23
CA ARG A 384 4.57 -21.89 15.61
C ARG A 384 4.71 -21.62 17.10
N ASN A 385 4.51 -20.37 17.50
CA ASN A 385 4.45 -19.98 18.89
C ASN A 385 3.01 -20.09 19.37
N VAL A 386 2.83 -20.71 20.52
CA VAL A 386 1.55 -20.85 21.18
C VAL A 386 1.70 -20.35 22.61
N PHE A 387 0.81 -19.47 23.02
CA PHE A 387 0.76 -19.01 24.41
C PHE A 387 -0.08 -19.99 25.23
N LYS A 388 0.57 -20.76 26.10
CA LYS A 388 -0.12 -21.59 27.09
C LYS A 388 -0.41 -20.81 28.35
N ARG A 389 -1.58 -21.05 28.93
CA ARG A 389 -1.96 -20.53 30.24
C ARG A 389 -1.37 -21.45 31.30
N VAL A 390 -0.39 -20.96 32.04
CA VAL A 390 0.23 -21.70 33.15
C VAL A 390 -0.27 -21.08 34.45
N PRO A 391 -0.96 -21.83 35.33
CA PRO A 391 -1.43 -21.28 36.60
C PRO A 391 -0.24 -20.78 37.43
N LEU A 392 -0.45 -19.67 38.14
CA LEU A 392 0.53 -19.18 39.11
C LEU A 392 0.58 -20.17 40.27
N SER A 393 1.75 -20.77 40.51
CA SER A 393 1.96 -21.72 41.63
C SER A 393 1.47 -21.09 42.94
N GLY A 394 0.41 -21.67 43.51
CA GLY A 394 -0.25 -21.16 44.73
C GLY A 394 -1.78 -21.02 44.66
N SER A 395 -2.43 -21.40 43.55
CA SER A 395 -3.91 -21.47 43.46
C SER A 395 -4.36 -22.90 43.15
N SER A 396 -4.42 -23.71 44.21
CA SER A 396 -5.19 -24.96 44.27
C SER A 396 -6.64 -24.66 44.64
#